data_AF-A0A819Y5U2-F1
#
_entry.id   AF-A0A819Y5U2-F1
#
_cell.length_a   1.000
_cell.length_b   1.000
_cell.length_c   1.000
_cell.angle_alpha   90.00
_cell.angle_beta   90.00
_cell.angle_gamma   90.00
#
_symmetry.space_group_name_H-M   'P 1'
#
loop_
_entity.id
_entity.type
_entity.pdbx_description
1 polymer ?
#
loop_
_entity_poly.entity_id
_entity_poly.type
_entity_poly.pdbx_seq_one_letter_code
_entity_poly.pdbx_strand_id
1 'polypeptide(L)'
;YLVMNISFLIGELLFVPFEGKLLFTSLSPLMEDLEDFELYSLDLRTTSSLSSLVRLTYNEAIEENLRLSNNGVHVLFQSRSLGSSRGEIF
;
A
#
# COMPACT_ATOMS: atom_id res chain seq x y z
N TYR A 1 -1.79 -20.29 13.43
CA TYR A 1 -1.22 -18.92 13.41
C TYR A 1 -0.89 -18.62 11.95
N LEU A 2 -1.39 -17.51 11.40
CA LEU A 2 -1.03 -17.09 10.05
C LEU A 2 0.28 -16.30 10.16
N VAL A 3 1.35 -16.79 9.53
CA VAL A 3 2.62 -16.06 9.41
C VAL A 3 2.81 -15.79 7.94
N MET A 4 2.73 -14.51 7.57
CA MET A 4 3.01 -14.04 6.22
C MET A 4 4.37 -13.36 6.22
N ASN A 5 5.19 -13.67 5.21
CA ASN A 5 6.44 -12.97 4.95
C ASN A 5 6.18 -11.89 3.90
N ILE A 6 6.46 -10.63 4.25
CA ILE A 6 6.38 -9.48 3.35
C ILE A 6 7.83 -9.07 3.09
N SER A 7 8.25 -9.10 1.82
CA SER A 7 9.65 -8.90 1.41
C SER A 7 10.06 -7.43 1.24
N PHE A 8 9.18 -6.50 1.62
CA PHE A 8 9.40 -5.06 1.51
C PHE A 8 9.06 -4.36 2.83
N LEU A 9 9.55 -3.13 2.98
CA LEU A 9 9.29 -2.34 4.18
C LEU A 9 7.86 -1.80 4.17
N ILE A 10 7.23 -1.76 5.34
CA ILE A 10 5.93 -1.13 5.53
C ILE A 10 6.14 0.27 6.09
N GLY A 11 5.59 1.29 5.43
CA GLY A 11 5.66 2.67 5.89
C GLY A 11 4.54 3.00 6.88
N GLU A 12 3.30 2.90 6.41
CA GLU A 12 2.10 3.10 7.23
C GLU A 12 1.24 1.84 7.25
N LEU A 13 0.47 1.66 8.32
CA LEU A 13 -0.45 0.55 8.51
C LEU A 13 -1.80 1.07 8.99
N LEU A 14 -2.89 0.65 8.34
CA LEU A 14 -4.26 0.97 8.71
C LEU A 14 -5.08 -0.31 8.82
N PHE A 15 -5.74 -0.51 9.96
CA PHE A 15 -6.70 -1.59 10.13
C PHE A 15 -8.11 -1.13 9.72
N VAL A 16 -8.80 -1.95 8.90
CA VAL A 16 -10.19 -1.74 8.47
C VAL A 16 -11.06 -2.80 9.14
N PRO A 17 -11.73 -2.48 10.26
CA PRO A 17 -12.35 -3.48 11.13
C PRO A 17 -13.50 -4.24 10.47
N PHE A 18 -14.38 -3.54 9.75
CA PHE A 18 -15.57 -4.13 9.14
C PHE A 18 -15.23 -5.13 8.02
N GLU A 19 -14.14 -4.88 7.31
CA GLU A 19 -13.62 -5.77 6.27
C GLU A 19 -12.67 -6.83 6.82
N GLY A 20 -12.11 -6.62 8.02
CA GLY A 20 -11.07 -7.51 8.56
C GLY A 20 -9.78 -7.45 7.75
N LYS A 21 -9.43 -6.28 7.24
CA LYS A 21 -8.26 -6.07 6.36
C LYS A 21 -7.23 -5.16 7.00
N LEU A 22 -5.96 -5.38 6.68
CA LEU A 22 -4.91 -4.38 6.85
C LEU A 22 -4.66 -3.73 5.51
N LEU A 23 -4.56 -2.41 5.48
CA LEU A 23 -3.94 -1.68 4.38
C LEU A 23 -2.60 -1.15 4.82
N PHE A 24 -1.63 -1.13 3.91
CA PHE A 24 -0.32 -0.59 4.19
C PHE A 24 0.38 -0.11 2.94
N THR A 25 1.21 0.90 3.12
CA THR A 25 2.08 1.43 2.08
C THR A 25 3.41 0.68 2.09
N SER A 26 3.92 0.32 0.91
CA SER A 26 5.28 -0.19 0.77
C SER A 26 6.28 0.96 0.73
N LEU A 27 7.48 0.67 1.23
CA LEU A 27 8.66 1.53 1.10
C LEU A 27 9.78 0.70 0.47
N SER A 28 10.52 1.34 -0.45
CA SER A 28 11.79 0.81 -0.94
C SER A 28 12.93 1.32 -0.05
N PRO A 29 13.80 0.45 0.51
CA PRO A 29 14.96 0.87 1.28
C PRO A 29 15.91 1.79 0.49
N LEU A 30 15.96 1.60 -0.82
CA LEU A 30 16.83 2.34 -1.71
C LEU A 30 16.16 3.61 -2.25
N MET A 31 14.81 3.71 -2.15
CA MET A 31 14.00 4.77 -2.76
C MET A 31 14.42 5.08 -4.21
N GLU A 32 14.91 4.07 -4.93
CA GLU A 32 15.51 4.21 -6.27
C GLU A 32 14.43 4.29 -7.34
N ASP A 33 13.33 3.55 -7.15
CA ASP A 33 12.20 3.52 -8.07
C ASP A 33 10.90 3.93 -7.37
N LEU A 34 10.12 4.79 -8.03
CA LEU A 34 8.81 5.18 -7.54
C LEU A 34 7.78 4.07 -7.74
N GLU A 35 8.03 3.12 -8.65
CA GLU A 35 7.22 1.92 -8.84
C GLU A 35 7.22 0.98 -7.61
N ASP A 36 8.16 1.18 -6.68
CA ASP A 36 8.25 0.41 -5.44
C ASP A 36 7.30 0.91 -4.33
N PHE A 37 6.70 2.10 -4.49
CA PHE A 37 5.79 2.70 -3.52
C PHE A 37 4.35 2.45 -3.91
N GLU A 38 3.68 1.57 -3.18
CA GLU A 38 2.35 1.11 -3.53
C GLU A 38 1.52 0.79 -2.29
N LEU A 39 0.20 0.82 -2.44
CA LEU A 39 -0.76 0.43 -1.42
C LEU A 39 -1.08 -1.05 -1.58
N TYR A 40 -1.02 -1.77 -0.47
CA TYR A 40 -1.41 -3.17 -0.39
C TYR A 40 -2.57 -3.35 0.59
N SER A 41 -3.38 -4.38 0.34
CA SER A 41 -4.41 -4.88 1.24
C SER A 41 -4.13 -6.33 1.60
N LEU A 42 -4.23 -6.66 2.89
CA LEU A 42 -4.14 -7.99 3.44
C LEU A 42 -5.45 -8.40 4.11
N ASP A 43 -6.12 -9.43 3.61
CA ASP A 43 -7.32 -10.01 4.22
C ASP A 43 -6.96 -10.98 5.36
N LEU A 44 -7.30 -10.61 6.60
CA LEU A 44 -6.99 -11.37 7.81
C LEU A 44 -7.97 -12.52 8.09
N ARG A 45 -9.10 -12.58 7.39
CA ARG A 45 -10.12 -13.63 7.56
C ARG A 45 -9.80 -14.85 6.74
N THR A 46 -9.01 -14.68 5.69
CA THR A 46 -8.57 -15.78 4.83
C THR A 46 -7.40 -16.54 5.47
N THR A 47 -7.46 -17.86 5.42
CA THR A 47 -6.39 -18.74 5.92
C THR A 47 -5.39 -19.13 4.82
N SER A 48 -5.66 -18.76 3.57
CA SER A 48 -4.79 -19.00 2.41
C SER A 48 -3.80 -17.83 2.25
N SER A 49 -2.51 -18.13 2.36
CA SER A 49 -1.44 -17.13 2.19
C SER A 49 -1.30 -16.61 0.74
N LEU A 50 -1.74 -17.39 -0.25
CA LEU A 50 -1.56 -17.06 -1.68
C LEU A 50 -2.52 -15.99 -2.21
N SER A 51 -3.65 -15.76 -1.54
CA SER A 51 -4.73 -14.89 -2.03
C SER A 51 -5.12 -13.78 -1.05
N SER A 52 -4.37 -13.63 0.04
CA SER A 52 -4.69 -12.68 1.11
C SER A 52 -4.07 -11.30 0.87
N LEU A 53 -2.90 -11.23 0.21
CA LEU A 53 -2.21 -9.98 -0.11
C LEU A 53 -2.49 -9.52 -1.55
N VAL A 54 -2.98 -8.29 -1.70
CA VAL A 54 -3.34 -7.68 -2.99
C VAL A 54 -2.73 -6.29 -3.10
N ARG A 55 -2.06 -5.99 -4.22
CA ARG A 55 -1.64 -4.63 -4.60
C ARG A 55 -2.85 -3.86 -5.12
N LEU A 56 -3.06 -2.65 -4.62
CA LEU A 56 -4.24 -1.82 -4.90
C LEU A 56 -3.94 -0.67 -5.87
N THR A 57 -2.69 -0.23 -5.93
CA THR A 57 -2.25 0.88 -6.76
C THR A 57 -1.13 0.44 -7.70
N TYR A 58 -0.92 1.25 -8.74
CA TYR A 58 0.11 1.06 -9.76
C TYR A 58 0.59 2.44 -10.20
N ASN A 59 0.84 3.32 -9.22
CA ASN A 59 1.17 4.70 -9.48
C ASN A 59 2.62 4.96 -9.09
N GLU A 60 3.37 5.68 -9.95
CA GLU A 60 4.73 6.14 -9.64
C GLU A 60 4.67 7.31 -8.64
N ALA A 61 4.07 7.07 -7.47
CA ALA A 61 3.78 8.08 -6.46
C ALA A 61 3.89 7.52 -5.04
N ILE A 62 4.31 8.39 -4.12
CA ILE A 62 4.36 8.04 -2.70
C ILE A 62 2.97 8.23 -2.11
N GLU A 63 2.47 7.19 -1.46
CA GLU A 63 1.18 7.19 -0.78
C GLU A 63 1.39 7.28 0.74
N GLU A 64 0.73 8.24 1.37
CA GLU A 64 0.93 8.56 2.79
C GLU A 64 -0.38 9.03 3.44
N ASN A 65 -0.39 9.16 4.77
CA ASN A 65 -1.54 9.58 5.55
C ASN A 65 -2.80 8.71 5.36
N LEU A 66 -2.64 7.38 5.44
CA LEU A 66 -3.75 6.43 5.39
C LEU A 66 -4.76 6.71 6.52
N ARG A 67 -6.02 6.92 6.15
CA ARG A 67 -7.11 7.18 7.09
C ARG A 67 -8.36 6.43 6.70
N LEU A 68 -9.07 5.93 7.70
CA LEU A 68 -10.42 5.43 7.51
C LEU A 68 -11.41 6.59 7.63
N SER A 69 -12.34 6.68 6.69
CA SER A 69 -13.49 7.59 6.79
C SER A 69 -14.33 7.30 8.04
N ASN A 70 -15.06 8.30 8.53
CA ASN A 70 -15.83 8.18 9.78
C ASN A 70 -16.91 7.08 9.75
N ASN A 71 -17.42 6.74 8.57
CA ASN A 71 -18.40 5.65 8.39
C ASN A 71 -17.72 4.28 8.21
N GLY A 72 -16.40 4.21 8.15
CA GLY A 72 -15.65 2.96 7.98
C GLY A 72 -15.66 2.38 6.56
N VAL A 73 -16.24 3.09 5.58
CA VAL A 73 -16.50 2.54 4.24
C VAL A 73 -15.37 2.83 3.26
N HIS A 74 -14.74 3.99 3.39
CA HIS A 74 -13.69 4.45 2.48
C HIS A 74 -12.36 4.61 3.20
N VAL A 75 -11.28 4.28 2.48
CA VAL A 75 -9.91 4.65 2.85
C VAL A 75 -9.54 5.90 2.07
N LEU A 76 -8.96 6.85 2.78
CA LEU A 76 -8.46 8.12 2.27
C LEU A 76 -6.94 8.12 2.41
N PHE A 77 -6.23 8.64 1.43
CA PHE A 77 -4.78 8.76 1.44
C PHE A 77 -4.35 9.97 0.63
N GLN A 78 -3.13 10.44 0.86
CA GLN A 78 -2.49 11.47 0.07
C GLN A 78 -1.51 10.80 -0.88
N SER A 79 -1.55 11.21 -2.14
CA SER A 79 -0.60 10.74 -3.16
C SER A 79 0.28 11.90 -3.58
N ARG A 80 1.59 11.69 -3.49
CA ARG A 80 2.61 12.66 -3.89
C ARG A 80 3.41 12.07 -5.05
N SER A 81 3.16 12.58 -6.25
CA SER A 81 4.04 12.34 -7.38
C SER A 81 5.26 13.24 -7.26
N LEU A 82 6.44 12.63 -7.31
CA LEU A 82 7.67 13.37 -7.59
C LEU A 82 7.71 13.47 -9.11
N GLY A 83 7.54 14.69 -9.65
CA GLY A 83 7.45 14.92 -11.09
C GLY A 83 8.53 14.18 -11.86
N SER A 84 8.17 13.57 -13.00
CA SER A 84 9.03 12.59 -13.66
C SER A 84 10.42 13.17 -13.96
N SER A 85 11.46 12.41 -13.60
CA SER A 85 12.83 12.64 -14.08
C SER A 85 13.03 12.10 -15.50
N ARG A 86 11.98 11.55 -16.13
CA ARG A 86 11.96 11.33 -17.58
C ARG A 86 11.81 12.69 -18.25
N GLY A 87 12.94 13.39 -18.37
CA GLY A 87 13.12 14.38 -19.42
C GLY A 87 12.72 13.74 -20.73
N GLU A 88 11.67 14.27 -21.35
CA GLU A 88 11.43 14.08 -22.77
C GLU A 88 12.70 14.55 -23.48
N ILE A 89 13.47 13.59 -24.00
CA ILE A 89 14.40 13.87 -25.09
C ILE A 89 13.64 13.44 -26.33
N PHE A 90 13.15 14.45 -27.05
CA PHE A 90 12.54 14.47 -28.39
C PHE A 90 12.07 13.15 -29.02
#